data_AF-A0AAW2HI75-F1
#
_entry.id   AF-A0AAW2HI75-F1
#
_cell.length_a   1.000
_cell.length_b   1.000
_cell.length_c   1.000
_cell.angle_alpha   90.00
_cell.angle_beta   90.00
_cell.angle_gamma   90.00
#
_symmetry.space_group_name_H-M   'P 1'
#
loop_
_entity.id
_entity.type
_entity.pdbx_description
1 polymer ?
#
loop_
_entity_poly.entity_id
_entity_poly.type
_entity_poly.pdbx_seq_one_letter_code
_entity_poly.pdbx_strand_id
1 'polypeptide(L)'
;MIRSVLLPLGRALTERNFHTTGIYGLREIVTTKNGKVITVEGRIIPSPREGHLVKRDPKIENNSCILCQLSFDIKHTDVLILKQFVTKRGTMIDRKQTGLCVAQYRRISQLVAMAQEAETWEGKTDVSNREGFKKFNTYYDEKTISTYCKNKWMNKLYIKPKLLCKSGHDNKLKKD
;
A
#
# COMPACT_ATOMS: atom_id res chain seq x y z
N MET A 1 -17.68 43.01 19.02
CA MET A 1 -16.31 42.46 18.96
C MET A 1 -16.29 41.29 17.98
N ILE A 2 -15.99 41.55 16.71
CA ILE A 2 -15.92 40.51 15.67
C ILE A 2 -14.47 40.04 15.61
N ARG A 3 -14.22 38.79 16.05
CA ARG A 3 -12.90 38.16 15.90
C ARG A 3 -12.74 37.70 14.46
N SER A 4 -11.88 38.38 13.73
CA SER A 4 -11.36 37.95 12.43
C SER A 4 -10.58 36.66 12.61
N VAL A 5 -11.03 35.58 11.97
CA VAL A 5 -10.26 34.34 11.85
C VAL A 5 -9.32 34.51 10.66
N LEU A 6 -8.04 34.76 10.93
CA LEU A 6 -6.97 34.67 9.95
C LEU A 6 -6.85 33.21 9.49
N LEU A 7 -7.19 32.93 8.23
CA LEU A 7 -6.84 31.68 7.57
C LEU A 7 -5.39 31.76 7.05
N PRO A 8 -4.57 30.71 7.20
CA PRO A 8 -3.19 30.73 6.74
C PRO A 8 -3.13 30.68 5.22
N LEU A 9 -2.36 31.61 4.64
CA LEU A 9 -1.97 31.65 3.23
C LEU A 9 -1.10 30.42 2.90
N GLY A 10 -1.74 29.31 2.55
CA GLY A 10 -1.10 28.08 2.11
C GLY A 10 -1.07 27.99 0.58
N ARG A 11 0.08 28.35 -0.01
CA ARG A 11 0.60 28.02 -1.34
C ARG A 11 -0.42 27.52 -2.38
N ALA A 12 -0.82 28.41 -3.29
CA ALA A 12 -1.47 28.05 -4.54
C ALA A 12 -0.50 27.27 -5.45
N LEU A 13 -0.65 25.94 -5.48
CA LEU A 13 -0.27 25.18 -6.66
C LEU A 13 -1.44 25.29 -7.63
N THR A 14 -1.31 26.16 -8.64
CA THR A 14 -2.27 26.28 -9.74
C THR A 14 -2.18 25.06 -10.64
N GLU A 15 -2.66 23.92 -10.17
CA GLU A 15 -3.15 22.87 -11.05
C GLU A 15 -4.52 23.34 -11.56
N ARG A 16 -4.67 23.49 -12.88
CA ARG A 16 -5.94 23.91 -13.48
C ARG A 16 -6.95 22.78 -13.28
N ASN A 17 -7.64 22.82 -12.16
CA ASN A 17 -8.70 21.87 -11.85
C ASN A 17 -9.92 22.21 -12.73
N PHE A 18 -10.39 21.24 -13.51
CA PHE A 18 -11.64 21.34 -14.28
C PHE A 18 -12.91 21.37 -13.40
N HIS A 19 -12.74 21.39 -12.09
CA HIS A 19 -13.82 21.37 -11.10
C HIS A 19 -13.67 22.57 -10.17
N THR A 20 -14.80 23.23 -9.88
CA THR A 20 -14.88 24.38 -8.95
C THR A 20 -14.94 23.94 -7.48
N THR A 21 -15.12 22.65 -7.22
CA THR A 21 -15.20 22.08 -5.88
C THR A 21 -13.82 21.77 -5.31
N GLY A 22 -13.67 21.76 -3.98
CA GLY A 22 -12.44 21.29 -3.34
C GLY A 22 -12.24 19.78 -3.50
N ILE A 23 -10.99 19.31 -3.43
CA ILE A 23 -10.68 17.87 -3.41
C ILE A 23 -11.09 17.30 -2.05
N TYR A 24 -12.30 16.77 -1.97
CA TYR A 24 -12.76 16.01 -0.81
C TYR A 24 -12.28 14.56 -0.97
N GLY A 25 -11.67 13.98 0.07
CA GLY A 25 -11.26 12.58 0.11
C GLY A 25 -12.47 11.64 0.18
N LEU A 26 -13.29 11.62 -0.87
CA LEU A 26 -14.52 10.86 -0.95
C LEU A 26 -14.22 9.37 -0.98
N ARG A 27 -15.01 8.61 -0.21
CA ARG A 27 -14.81 7.18 -0.07
C ARG A 27 -15.75 6.36 -0.93
N GLU A 28 -16.98 6.83 -1.13
CA GLU A 28 -17.98 6.16 -1.96
C GLU A 28 -18.69 7.15 -2.87
N ILE A 29 -18.87 6.76 -4.13
CA ILE A 29 -19.66 7.47 -5.13
C ILE A 29 -20.91 6.64 -5.36
N VAL A 30 -22.07 7.19 -5.02
CA VAL A 30 -23.37 6.54 -5.19
C VAL A 30 -24.02 7.12 -6.44
N THR A 31 -24.37 6.25 -7.38
CA THR A 31 -25.05 6.62 -8.62
C THR A 31 -26.48 6.09 -8.58
N THR A 32 -27.46 6.98 -8.49
CA THR A 32 -28.89 6.64 -8.49
C THR A 32 -29.50 7.03 -9.83
N LYS A 33 -30.23 6.10 -10.47
CA LYS A 33 -30.91 6.35 -11.75
C LYS A 33 -32.42 6.42 -11.52
N ASN A 34 -32.98 7.61 -11.64
CA ASN A 34 -34.42 7.85 -11.57
C ASN A 34 -34.92 8.21 -12.98
N GLY A 35 -35.32 7.20 -13.75
CA GLY A 35 -35.75 7.36 -15.13
C GLY A 35 -34.63 7.89 -16.03
N LYS A 36 -34.80 9.13 -16.55
CA LYS A 36 -33.83 9.79 -17.44
C LYS A 36 -32.77 10.62 -16.69
N VAL A 37 -32.92 10.80 -15.37
CA VAL A 37 -31.99 11.58 -14.55
C VAL A 37 -31.05 10.65 -13.78
N ILE A 38 -29.75 10.95 -13.86
CA ILE A 38 -28.70 10.26 -13.11
C ILE A 38 -28.18 11.21 -12.04
N THR A 39 -28.41 10.87 -10.77
CA THR A 39 -27.88 11.63 -9.63
C THR A 39 -26.62 10.94 -9.13
N VAL A 40 -25.51 11.67 -9.06
CA VAL A 40 -24.22 11.17 -8.56
C VAL A 40 -23.88 11.90 -7.27
N GLU A 41 -23.85 11.17 -6.15
CA GLU A 41 -23.58 11.70 -4.80
C GLU A 41 -22.27 11.15 -4.26
N GLY A 42 -21.46 12.01 -3.65
CA GLY A 42 -20.27 11.61 -2.89
C GLY A 42 -20.61 11.46 -1.40
N ARG A 43 -20.43 10.27 -0.83
CA ARG A 43 -20.65 10.03 0.62
C ARG A 43 -19.32 9.82 1.34
N ILE A 44 -19.14 10.54 2.44
CA ILE A 44 -18.02 10.33 3.37
C ILE A 44 -18.45 9.24 4.35
N ILE A 45 -17.85 8.07 4.25
CA ILE A 45 -18.20 6.92 5.09
C ILE A 45 -17.01 6.63 6.02
N PRO A 46 -17.21 6.57 7.35
CA PRO A 46 -16.15 6.23 8.28
C PRO A 46 -15.71 4.78 8.08
N SER A 47 -14.40 4.52 8.23
CA SER A 47 -13.83 3.20 8.07
C SER A 47 -14.28 2.28 9.22
N PRO A 48 -14.76 1.05 8.93
CA PRO A 48 -15.16 0.12 9.99
C PRO A 48 -13.96 -0.31 10.86
N ARG A 49 -12.73 0.01 10.45
CA ARG A 49 -11.48 -0.35 11.13
C ARG A 49 -10.90 0.81 11.96
N GLU A 50 -11.59 1.95 12.06
CA GLU A 50 -11.09 3.13 12.78
C GLU A 50 -10.71 2.83 14.23
N GLY A 51 -11.49 2.00 14.93
CA GLY A 51 -11.20 1.60 16.30
C GLY A 51 -10.01 0.64 16.46
N HIS A 52 -9.57 -0.01 15.37
CA HIS A 52 -8.49 -1.01 15.37
C HIS A 52 -7.21 -0.49 14.72
N LEU A 53 -7.10 0.82 14.49
CA LEU A 53 -5.91 1.41 13.93
C LEU A 53 -4.73 1.28 14.90
N VAL A 54 -3.59 0.86 14.35
CA VAL A 54 -2.35 0.79 15.11
C VAL A 54 -1.95 2.21 15.52
N LYS A 55 -1.85 2.43 16.83
CA LYS A 55 -1.35 3.68 17.39
C LYS A 55 0.16 3.74 17.11
N ARG A 56 0.62 4.85 16.52
CA ARG A 56 2.06 5.09 16.41
C ARG A 56 2.61 5.47 17.77
N ASP A 57 3.74 4.89 18.15
CA ASP A 57 4.42 5.26 19.37
C ASP A 57 4.93 6.69 19.27
N PRO A 58 4.49 7.60 20.15
CA PRO A 58 4.90 9.01 20.10
C PRO A 58 6.39 9.21 20.43
N LYS A 59 7.03 8.19 21.03
CA LYS A 59 8.46 8.20 21.39
C LYS A 59 9.38 7.92 20.20
N ILE A 60 8.87 7.38 19.11
CA ILE A 60 9.65 7.17 17.89
C ILE A 60 9.58 8.47 17.07
N GLU A 61 10.47 9.41 17.39
CA GLU A 61 10.56 10.74 16.73
C GLU A 61 10.89 10.65 15.22
N ASN A 62 11.36 9.48 14.78
CA ASN A 62 11.70 9.24 13.39
C ASN A 62 10.42 8.94 12.57
N ASN A 63 10.24 9.67 11.46
CA ASN A 63 9.22 9.48 10.38
C ASN A 63 9.31 8.09 9.70
N SER A 64 9.25 7.05 10.50
CA SER A 64 9.37 5.66 10.11
C SER A 64 8.00 5.13 9.69
N CYS A 65 8.01 4.18 8.77
CA CYS A 65 6.78 3.56 8.29
C CYS A 65 6.15 2.69 9.38
N ILE A 66 4.83 2.49 9.34
CA ILE A 66 4.10 1.70 10.36
C ILE A 66 4.69 0.28 10.50
N LEU A 67 5.03 -0.35 9.37
CA LEU A 67 5.64 -1.68 9.36
C LEU A 67 7.08 -1.69 9.90
N CYS A 68 7.79 -0.59 9.71
CA CYS A 68 9.15 -0.41 10.21
C CYS A 68 9.14 -0.30 11.73
N GLN A 69 8.14 0.38 12.30
CA GLN A 69 7.95 0.54 13.74
C GLN A 69 7.57 -0.79 14.40
N LEU A 70 6.69 -1.57 13.76
CA LEU A 70 6.22 -2.84 14.30
C LEU A 70 7.20 -4.00 14.09
N SER A 71 8.26 -3.82 13.29
CA SER A 71 9.28 -4.84 12.99
C SER A 71 8.69 -6.21 12.56
N PHE A 72 7.64 -6.21 11.73
CA PHE A 72 7.03 -7.44 11.24
C PHE A 72 7.85 -8.11 10.13
N ASP A 73 8.06 -9.41 10.24
CA ASP A 73 8.50 -10.24 9.12
C ASP A 73 7.28 -10.83 8.42
N ILE A 74 6.87 -10.19 7.32
CA ILE A 74 5.64 -10.53 6.58
C ILE A 74 5.96 -11.53 5.48
N LYS A 75 5.13 -12.57 5.42
CA LYS A 75 5.16 -13.62 4.39
C LYS A 75 4.04 -13.45 3.37
N HIS A 76 4.18 -14.13 2.23
CA HIS A 76 3.15 -14.11 1.19
C HIS A 76 1.90 -14.91 1.58
N THR A 77 2.07 -15.81 2.56
CA THR A 77 0.99 -16.57 3.20
C THR A 77 0.13 -15.72 4.13
N ASP A 78 0.61 -14.56 4.58
CA ASP A 78 -0.07 -13.71 5.55
C ASP A 78 -1.13 -12.83 4.87
N VAL A 79 -2.10 -13.48 4.24
CA VAL A 79 -3.13 -12.86 3.40
C VAL A 79 -3.94 -11.81 4.18
N LEU A 80 -4.18 -12.01 5.48
CA LEU A 80 -4.91 -11.07 6.32
C LEU A 80 -4.20 -9.72 6.47
N ILE A 81 -2.87 -9.73 6.55
CA ILE A 81 -2.06 -8.52 6.63
C ILE A 81 -2.01 -7.86 5.24
N LEU A 82 -1.76 -8.65 4.20
CA LEU A 82 -1.68 -8.15 2.82
C LEU A 82 -3.01 -7.53 2.34
N LYS A 83 -4.16 -8.07 2.76
CA LYS A 83 -5.52 -7.55 2.47
C LYS A 83 -5.79 -6.15 3.02
N GLN A 84 -4.92 -5.63 3.89
CA GLN A 84 -5.02 -4.25 4.37
C GLN A 84 -4.48 -3.25 3.35
N PHE A 85 -3.50 -3.65 2.52
CA PHE A 85 -2.85 -2.78 1.54
C PHE A 85 -3.44 -2.89 0.13
N VAL A 86 -4.49 -3.70 -0.02
CA VAL A 86 -5.08 -4.03 -1.31
C VAL A 86 -6.54 -3.60 -1.33
N THR A 87 -6.99 -3.14 -2.50
CA THR A 87 -8.37 -2.75 -2.75
C THR A 87 -9.26 -4.00 -2.84
N LYS A 88 -10.59 -3.85 -2.71
CA LYS A 88 -11.55 -4.96 -2.94
C LYS A 88 -11.35 -5.71 -4.26
N ARG A 89 -10.80 -5.04 -5.28
CA ARG A 89 -10.50 -5.59 -6.62
C ARG A 89 -9.19 -6.38 -6.72
N GLY A 90 -8.38 -6.45 -5.66
CA GLY A 90 -7.06 -7.07 -5.73
C GLY A 90 -5.93 -6.14 -6.19
N THR A 91 -6.21 -4.87 -6.48
CA THR A 91 -5.16 -3.89 -6.84
C THR A 91 -4.51 -3.28 -5.59
N MET A 92 -3.18 -3.25 -5.55
CA MET A 92 -2.41 -2.59 -4.48
C MET A 92 -2.79 -1.10 -4.38
N ILE A 93 -2.97 -0.60 -3.15
CA ILE A 93 -3.24 0.83 -2.87
C ILE A 93 -1.97 1.64 -3.08
N ASP A 94 -2.09 2.89 -3.54
CA ASP A 94 -0.95 3.76 -3.80
C ASP A 94 -0.07 4.05 -2.56
N ARG A 95 1.23 4.23 -2.80
CA ARG A 95 2.22 4.53 -1.74
C ARG A 95 1.88 5.78 -0.93
N LYS A 96 1.39 6.84 -1.59
CA LYS A 96 1.04 8.10 -0.93
C LYS A 96 -0.08 7.91 0.08
N GLN A 97 -1.02 7.01 -0.20
CA GLN A 97 -2.16 6.71 0.65
C GLN A 97 -1.79 5.73 1.78
N THR A 98 -0.94 4.74 1.50
CA THR A 98 -0.50 3.75 2.50
C THR A 98 0.49 4.32 3.53
N GLY A 99 1.24 5.37 3.20
CA GLY A 99 2.23 5.96 4.11
C GLY A 99 3.46 5.07 4.36
N LEU A 100 3.72 4.10 3.46
CA LEU A 100 4.86 3.21 3.56
C LEU A 100 6.14 3.82 2.96
N CYS A 101 7.29 3.40 3.49
CA CYS A 101 8.56 3.72 2.86
C CYS A 101 8.67 3.00 1.49
N VAL A 102 9.53 3.51 0.60
CA VAL A 102 9.66 2.96 -0.76
C VAL A 102 10.06 1.48 -0.75
N ALA A 103 10.96 1.09 0.16
CA ALA A 103 11.41 -0.29 0.29
C ALA A 103 10.27 -1.24 0.72
N GLN A 104 9.52 -0.88 1.77
CA GLN A 104 8.42 -1.70 2.27
C GLN A 104 7.25 -1.75 1.29
N TYR A 105 6.94 -0.64 0.62
CA TYR A 105 5.92 -0.62 -0.42
C TYR A 105 6.22 -1.61 -1.55
N ARG A 106 7.48 -1.66 -2.02
CA ARG A 106 7.92 -2.61 -3.04
C ARG A 106 7.88 -4.04 -2.54
N ARG A 107 8.32 -4.29 -1.30
CA ARG A 107 8.26 -5.62 -0.67
C ARG A 107 6.82 -6.13 -0.61
N ILE A 108 5.89 -5.34 -0.11
CA ILE A 108 4.47 -5.73 -0.04
C ILE A 108 3.89 -5.93 -1.44
N SER A 109 4.20 -5.06 -2.39
CA SER A 109 3.74 -5.23 -3.77
C SER A 109 4.17 -6.57 -4.37
N GLN A 110 5.39 -7.04 -4.08
CA GLN A 110 5.87 -8.36 -4.51
C GLN A 110 5.16 -9.48 -3.76
N LEU A 111 4.98 -9.36 -2.43
CA LEU A 111 4.25 -10.33 -1.61
C LEU A 111 2.79 -10.49 -2.06
N VAL A 112 2.12 -9.40 -2.42
CA VAL A 112 0.76 -9.42 -2.94
C VAL A 112 0.71 -10.15 -4.29
N ALA A 113 1.65 -9.87 -5.20
CA ALA A 113 1.72 -10.56 -6.48
C ALA A 113 1.96 -12.08 -6.30
N MET A 114 2.92 -12.44 -5.42
CA MET A 114 3.17 -13.84 -5.05
C MET A 114 1.92 -14.49 -4.47
N ALA A 115 1.19 -13.83 -3.58
CA ALA A 115 -0.03 -14.36 -2.99
C ALA A 115 -1.17 -14.56 -4.01
N GLN A 116 -1.28 -13.67 -5.00
CA GLN A 116 -2.26 -13.77 -6.08
C GLN A 116 -1.92 -14.90 -7.06
N GLU A 117 -0.64 -15.10 -7.34
CA GLU A 117 -0.14 -16.18 -8.19
C GLU A 117 -0.22 -17.54 -7.49
N ALA A 118 0.18 -17.61 -6.21
CA ALA A 118 0.16 -18.80 -5.35
C ALA A 118 -1.23 -19.21 -4.86
N GLU A 119 -2.24 -18.58 -5.44
CA GLU A 119 -3.61 -18.99 -5.31
C GLU A 119 -4.29 -18.85 -3.95
N THR A 120 -3.57 -18.34 -2.95
CA THR A 120 -4.05 -18.11 -1.58
C THR A 120 -4.94 -16.87 -1.42
N TRP A 121 -5.11 -16.08 -2.48
CA TRP A 121 -5.87 -14.83 -2.45
C TRP A 121 -7.32 -14.98 -2.94
N GLU A 122 -8.27 -14.59 -2.10
CA GLU A 122 -9.71 -14.53 -2.42
C GLU A 122 -10.03 -13.28 -3.25
N GLY A 123 -9.87 -13.35 -4.56
CA GLY A 123 -10.22 -12.25 -5.47
C GLY A 123 -9.66 -12.39 -6.88
N LYS A 124 -9.41 -13.62 -7.33
CA LYS A 124 -8.72 -13.88 -8.59
C LYS A 124 -9.55 -13.48 -9.80
N THR A 125 -8.82 -13.01 -10.82
CA THR A 125 -9.17 -13.16 -12.22
C THR A 125 -9.16 -14.64 -12.59
N ASP A 126 -10.09 -15.06 -13.45
CA ASP A 126 -10.36 -16.47 -13.78
C ASP A 126 -9.08 -17.25 -14.11
N VAL A 127 -8.73 -18.22 -13.26
CA VAL A 127 -7.52 -19.07 -13.39
C VAL A 127 -7.56 -19.90 -14.67
N SER A 128 -8.76 -20.18 -15.18
CA SER A 128 -9.02 -20.93 -16.42
C SER A 128 -8.35 -20.32 -17.65
N ASN A 129 -8.10 -19.00 -17.64
CA ASN A 129 -7.50 -18.30 -18.78
C ASN A 129 -5.96 -18.30 -18.75
N ARG A 130 -5.32 -18.99 -17.80
CA ARG A 130 -3.86 -19.08 -17.71
C ARG A 130 -3.31 -20.17 -18.63
N GLU A 131 -2.41 -19.80 -19.53
CA GLU A 131 -1.77 -20.74 -20.45
C GLU A 131 -0.47 -21.36 -19.90
N GLY A 132 -0.14 -22.56 -20.37
CA GLY A 132 1.14 -23.21 -20.13
C GLY A 132 1.38 -23.59 -18.67
N PHE A 133 2.56 -23.28 -18.13
CA PHE A 133 2.94 -23.64 -16.77
C PHE A 133 2.23 -22.82 -15.69
N LYS A 134 1.62 -21.69 -16.05
CA LYS A 134 0.96 -20.75 -15.10
C LYS A 134 -0.36 -21.27 -14.53
N LYS A 135 -0.88 -22.36 -15.10
CA LYS A 135 -2.10 -23.05 -14.62
C LYS A 135 -1.85 -23.95 -13.42
N PHE A 136 -0.59 -24.29 -13.15
CA PHE A 136 -0.24 -25.19 -12.05
C PHE A 136 -0.02 -24.40 -10.76
N ASN A 137 -0.26 -25.07 -9.63
CA ASN A 137 0.01 -24.52 -8.31
C ASN A 137 1.47 -24.07 -8.24
N THR A 138 1.66 -22.80 -7.88
CA THR A 138 2.99 -22.18 -7.74
C THR A 138 3.15 -21.74 -6.29
N TYR A 139 4.31 -21.99 -5.69
CA TYR A 139 4.63 -21.57 -4.34
C TYR A 139 5.92 -20.78 -4.33
N TYR A 140 6.04 -19.80 -3.44
CA TYR A 140 7.16 -18.87 -3.40
C TYR A 140 7.90 -18.96 -2.07
N ASP A 141 9.22 -18.82 -2.13
CA ASP A 141 10.02 -18.56 -0.94
C ASP A 141 10.22 -17.05 -0.77
N GLU A 142 9.95 -16.49 0.42
CA GLU A 142 10.14 -15.05 0.68
C GLU A 142 11.57 -14.56 0.45
N LYS A 143 12.54 -15.48 0.55
CA LYS A 143 13.97 -15.18 0.34
C LYS A 143 14.26 -14.76 -1.12
N THR A 144 13.35 -15.05 -2.05
CA THR A 144 13.48 -14.67 -3.47
C THR A 144 13.08 -13.22 -3.73
N ILE A 145 12.43 -12.55 -2.78
CA ILE A 145 12.01 -11.15 -2.87
C ILE A 145 13.25 -10.25 -2.95
N SER A 146 13.46 -9.64 -4.11
CA SER A 146 14.52 -8.64 -4.28
C SER A 146 14.07 -7.34 -3.61
N THR A 147 14.59 -7.09 -2.40
CA THR A 147 14.40 -5.84 -1.65
C THR A 147 15.15 -4.65 -2.25
N TYR A 148 15.83 -4.83 -3.39
CA TYR A 148 16.69 -3.80 -3.97
C TYR A 148 15.88 -2.65 -4.57
N CYS A 149 16.17 -1.42 -4.10
CA CYS A 149 15.81 -0.21 -4.81
C CYS A 149 16.62 -0.12 -6.11
N LYS A 150 16.20 -0.80 -7.17
CA LYS A 150 16.82 -0.63 -8.50
C LYS A 150 16.65 0.82 -8.96
N ASN A 151 17.75 1.57 -8.95
CA ASN A 151 17.93 2.71 -9.85
C ASN A 151 17.93 2.14 -11.28
N LYS A 152 17.19 2.77 -12.20
CA LYS A 152 16.93 2.32 -13.59
C LYS A 152 18.21 2.01 -14.42
N TRP A 153 19.39 2.41 -13.93
CA TRP A 153 20.67 2.39 -14.64
C TRP A 153 21.57 1.17 -14.38
N MET A 154 21.23 0.25 -13.45
CA MET A 154 22.11 -0.89 -13.08
C MET A 154 21.56 -2.28 -13.45
N ASN A 155 20.71 -2.41 -14.47
CA ASN A 155 20.22 -3.72 -14.94
C ASN A 155 20.94 -4.24 -16.20
N LYS A 156 21.98 -3.58 -16.72
CA LYS A 156 22.67 -4.07 -17.92
C LYS A 156 23.75 -5.12 -17.63
N LEU A 157 24.12 -5.36 -16.39
CA LEU A 157 25.11 -6.37 -16.03
C LEU A 157 24.65 -7.15 -14.82
N TYR A 158 24.50 -8.47 -14.97
CA TYR A 158 24.30 -9.43 -13.89
C TYR A 158 25.52 -9.41 -12.95
N ILE A 159 25.60 -8.42 -12.07
CA ILE A 159 26.61 -8.32 -11.02
C ILE A 159 25.84 -8.37 -9.70
N LYS A 160 26.08 -9.41 -8.89
CA LYS A 160 25.52 -9.55 -7.53
C LYS A 160 25.90 -8.29 -6.72
N PRO A 161 24.96 -7.40 -6.37
CA PRO A 161 25.30 -6.27 -5.52
C PRO A 161 25.42 -6.76 -4.08
N LYS A 162 26.62 -6.58 -3.52
CA LYS A 162 26.96 -6.82 -2.12
C LYS A 162 26.04 -5.98 -1.23
N LEU A 163 25.47 -6.64 -0.21
CA LEU A 163 24.61 -6.14 0.87
C LEU A 163 24.73 -4.64 1.17
N LEU A 164 23.65 -3.87 1.00
CA LEU A 164 23.50 -2.55 1.64
C LEU A 164 22.01 -2.16 1.77
N CYS A 165 21.38 -2.74 2.78
CA CYS A 165 20.38 -2.07 3.62
C CYS A 165 20.63 -2.59 5.04
N LYS A 166 21.62 -2.02 5.73
CA LYS A 166 21.71 -2.14 7.18
C LYS A 166 20.69 -1.16 7.77
N SER A 167 19.43 -1.55 7.83
CA SER A 167 18.53 -1.04 8.85
C SER A 167 18.67 -1.98 10.03
N GLY A 168 19.41 -1.53 11.05
CA GLY A 168 19.78 -2.34 12.19
C GLY A 168 18.57 -2.93 12.91
N HIS A 169 18.63 -4.24 13.15
CA HIS A 169 18.23 -4.90 14.39
C HIS A 169 18.80 -6.32 14.33
N ASP A 170 20.12 -6.42 14.48
CA ASP A 170 20.78 -7.69 14.78
C ASP A 170 20.52 -7.99 16.26
N ASN A 171 19.39 -8.64 16.55
CA ASN A 171 19.19 -9.26 17.86
C ASN A 171 20.20 -10.40 18.00
N LYS A 172 21.37 -10.10 18.59
CA LYS A 172 22.31 -11.10 19.09
C LYS A 172 21.62 -11.89 20.20
N LEU A 173 21.12 -13.08 19.87
CA LEU A 173 20.95 -14.15 20.83
C LEU A 173 22.31 -14.45 21.46
N LYS A 174 22.57 -13.90 22.65
CA LYS A 174 23.60 -14.43 23.54
C LYS A 174 23.08 -15.79 24.03
N LYS A 175 23.72 -16.86 23.57
CA LYS A 175 23.66 -18.15 24.24
C LYS A 175 24.67 -18.08 25.38
N ASP A 176 24.19 -18.25 26.60
CA ASP A 176 24.99 -18.79 27.70
C ASP A 176 25.06 -20.32 27.55
#